data_AF-A0A1K0H957-F1
#
_entry.id   AF-A0A1K0H957-F1
#
_cell.length_a   1.000
_cell.length_b   1.000
_cell.length_c   1.000
_cell.angle_alpha   90.00
_cell.angle_beta   90.00
_cell.angle_gamma   90.00
#
_symmetry.space_group_name_H-M   'P 1'
#
loop_
_entity.id
_entity.type
_entity.pdbx_description
1 polymer ?
#
loop_
_entity_poly.entity_id
_entity_poly.type
_entity_poly.pdbx_seq_one_letter_code
_entity_poly.pdbx_strand_id
1 'polypeptide(L)'
;MSSTQVLTQSPSRASNDLREAGSERRSSTPGISAAPNPTTSGAPLLEDEYQDRRKLKLGFRLADTIRHYWHLGFTAFGGPGVHVVILRKRFVEKLAWLDETTFADLFSLGNALPGPGSTQLAFSIAVARNGTLAGLVAFLFWSIPGAAGMAALGAGVRKFPERLPPTVLGLLTGLNAAAVGLVALAAFQLSKSSITDGVSRLLVLGSASFGICYHAPWMYPVLVFGGGFTTLLYDFRLRIIAGVSAKLNIREARTRSNNAVDGAQNDSTQDIELEQVNTAQRASLDKARTPASVQELPFQVGSSLAQGSLRQRNAQTVDRTRTGTNQSTEGIDAAIVDRRTPIMVLNRYFAIGLGAFFLTFVVAIVLTRSQLHNPPRAFDFFTNMMIAGVIIFGGGPVVIPLLRGYTVENGWVDSRDFLLGFAILQAFPGPNFNFAAYLGVLSVPSNPALGAFIGWLGIFSPGILLKLSLLPIYNTWRKHEVAKSVLRGLNASATGLVYTAVWQLFLVGYIYTPARGAVVEATSQSGPLTSDPFWGVVASSAFVATQWFKSPPAVTIVAGAVAGLAWFGVVGAADTERQQAFF
;
A
#
# COMPACT_ATOMS: atom_id res chain seq x y z
N MET A 1 -61.14 18.59 -24.42
CA MET A 1 -62.36 17.99 -23.82
C MET A 1 -61.92 17.06 -22.69
N SER A 2 -62.50 17.08 -21.50
CA SER A 2 -63.12 18.20 -20.78
C SER A 2 -63.04 17.86 -19.29
N SER A 3 -62.95 18.88 -18.42
CA SER A 3 -63.14 18.72 -16.98
C SER A 3 -64.57 18.25 -16.66
N THR A 4 -64.85 17.80 -15.42
CA THR A 4 -65.72 18.50 -14.46
C THR A 4 -65.79 17.76 -13.10
N GLN A 5 -66.06 18.54 -12.06
CA GLN A 5 -66.11 18.21 -10.63
C GLN A 5 -67.41 17.48 -10.22
N VAL A 6 -67.54 17.13 -8.92
CA VAL A 6 -68.54 17.68 -7.94
C VAL A 6 -68.40 16.84 -6.64
N LEU A 7 -68.00 17.34 -5.45
CA LEU A 7 -68.47 18.43 -4.55
C LEU A 7 -69.56 17.94 -3.57
N THR A 8 -69.33 18.14 -2.25
CA THR A 8 -70.24 18.22 -1.06
C THR A 8 -69.65 17.46 0.14
N GLN A 9 -69.75 17.83 1.42
CA GLN A 9 -70.02 19.06 2.18
C GLN A 9 -69.84 18.66 3.67
N SER A 10 -69.30 19.55 4.50
CA SER A 10 -69.40 19.53 5.97
C SER A 10 -70.83 20.02 6.38
N PRO A 11 -71.34 20.05 7.66
CA PRO A 11 -70.57 20.15 8.91
C PRO A 11 -71.17 19.71 10.29
N SER A 12 -70.29 19.75 11.31
CA SER A 12 -70.50 20.30 12.68
C SER A 12 -71.24 19.55 13.82
N ARG A 13 -70.81 19.94 15.05
CA ARG A 13 -71.49 19.91 16.37
C ARG A 13 -71.64 18.55 17.08
N ALA A 14 -71.54 18.45 18.42
CA ALA A 14 -71.08 19.41 19.45
C ALA A 14 -70.71 18.70 20.78
N SER A 15 -69.94 19.42 21.62
CA SER A 15 -69.84 19.40 23.10
C SER A 15 -70.85 18.53 23.91
N ASN A 16 -70.48 17.91 25.04
CA ASN A 16 -70.21 18.68 26.27
C ASN A 16 -69.48 17.92 27.40
N ASP A 17 -68.98 18.71 28.35
CA ASP A 17 -68.34 18.36 29.62
C ASP A 17 -69.13 17.39 30.53
N LEU A 18 -68.42 16.75 31.46
CA LEU A 18 -68.75 16.83 32.90
C LEU A 18 -67.50 16.64 33.77
N ARG A 19 -67.42 17.41 34.87
CA ARG A 19 -66.33 17.39 35.86
C ARG A 19 -66.76 16.58 37.08
N GLU A 20 -65.85 15.85 37.69
CA GLU A 20 -65.93 15.56 39.13
C GLU A 20 -64.53 15.49 39.76
N ALA A 21 -64.44 15.68 41.08
CA ALA A 21 -63.22 16.15 41.73
C ALA A 21 -62.84 15.34 42.98
N GLY A 22 -61.53 15.28 43.25
CA GLY A 22 -60.98 15.13 44.60
C GLY A 22 -60.66 13.70 45.07
N SER A 23 -59.36 13.40 45.21
CA SER A 23 -58.75 13.10 46.52
C SER A 23 -57.23 12.90 46.37
N GLU A 24 -56.48 13.11 47.45
CA GLU A 24 -55.02 13.21 47.45
C GLU A 24 -54.32 11.85 47.54
N ARG A 25 -53.15 11.72 46.90
CA ARG A 25 -51.89 11.30 47.58
C ARG A 25 -50.64 11.50 46.71
N ARG A 26 -49.59 12.04 47.34
CA ARG A 26 -48.19 12.04 46.91
C ARG A 26 -47.68 10.59 46.76
N SER A 27 -46.65 10.21 45.98
CA SER A 27 -45.60 10.93 45.24
C SER A 27 -44.83 9.96 44.32
N SER A 28 -43.92 10.51 43.48
CA SER A 28 -42.81 9.85 42.74
C SER A 28 -43.14 9.10 41.43
N THR A 29 -42.75 9.69 40.29
CA THR A 29 -41.63 9.27 39.40
C THR A 29 -41.56 10.24 38.20
N PRO A 30 -40.38 10.60 37.64
CA PRO A 30 -40.28 11.66 36.61
C PRO A 30 -40.92 11.30 35.25
N GLY A 31 -41.27 12.34 34.49
CA GLY A 31 -42.09 12.24 33.29
C GLY A 31 -41.46 11.54 32.09
N ILE A 32 -42.31 10.83 31.34
CA ILE A 32 -42.05 10.36 29.99
C ILE A 32 -41.91 11.57 29.07
N SER A 33 -40.71 11.81 28.53
CA SER A 33 -40.47 12.87 27.53
C SER A 33 -40.41 12.29 26.12
N ALA A 34 -41.10 12.97 25.22
CA ALA A 34 -41.39 12.62 23.83
C ALA A 34 -40.26 11.97 23.01
N ALA A 35 -40.63 11.00 22.18
CA ALA A 35 -39.80 10.52 21.08
C ALA A 35 -39.66 11.60 19.97
N PRO A 36 -38.45 11.85 19.43
CA PRO A 36 -38.27 12.79 18.32
C PRO A 36 -38.59 12.14 16.95
N ASN A 37 -39.27 12.89 16.08
CA ASN A 37 -39.59 12.46 14.72
C ASN A 37 -38.35 12.41 13.80
N PRO A 38 -38.26 11.45 12.85
CA PRO A 38 -37.11 11.29 11.98
C PRO A 38 -37.28 12.06 10.65
N THR A 39 -36.84 13.32 10.60
CA THR A 39 -36.61 14.02 9.32
C THR A 39 -35.40 14.96 9.40
N THR A 40 -34.33 14.64 8.65
CA THR A 40 -33.79 15.40 7.50
C THR A 40 -32.31 15.03 7.28
N SER A 41 -31.86 15.08 6.02
CA SER A 41 -30.51 14.72 5.52
C SER A 41 -29.29 15.20 6.31
N GLY A 42 -28.27 14.34 6.49
CA GLY A 42 -26.91 14.79 6.83
C GLY A 42 -25.93 13.71 7.31
N ALA A 43 -25.28 13.01 6.38
CA ALA A 43 -24.20 12.01 6.59
C ALA A 43 -24.57 10.77 7.46
N PRO A 44 -23.83 9.64 7.34
CA PRO A 44 -23.84 8.63 8.38
C PRO A 44 -23.12 9.23 9.59
N LEU A 45 -23.86 9.49 10.67
CA LEU A 45 -23.27 9.75 11.97
C LEU A 45 -22.36 8.56 12.32
N LEU A 46 -21.15 8.87 12.79
CA LEU A 46 -20.32 7.89 13.50
C LEU A 46 -21.16 7.40 14.67
N GLU A 47 -21.54 6.12 14.64
CA GLU A 47 -22.59 5.52 15.45
C GLU A 47 -22.56 5.97 16.93
N ASP A 48 -23.74 6.25 17.49
CA ASP A 48 -23.89 6.62 18.89
C ASP A 48 -23.18 5.60 19.79
N GLU A 49 -22.38 6.14 20.71
CA GLU A 49 -21.42 5.45 21.57
C GLU A 49 -20.27 4.69 20.88
N TYR A 50 -19.08 5.01 21.39
CA TYR A 50 -17.85 4.23 21.25
C TYR A 50 -17.91 2.91 22.05
N GLN A 51 -19.00 2.15 21.91
CA GLN A 51 -19.17 0.85 22.56
C GLN A 51 -18.02 -0.06 22.17
N ASP A 52 -17.23 -0.44 23.17
CA ASP A 52 -16.07 -1.30 22.98
C ASP A 52 -16.52 -2.64 22.43
N ARG A 53 -16.37 -2.84 21.11
CA ARG A 53 -16.82 -4.04 20.40
C ARG A 53 -16.12 -5.32 20.90
N ARG A 54 -15.09 -5.23 21.75
CA ARG A 54 -14.57 -6.37 22.54
C ARG A 54 -15.64 -6.99 23.46
N LYS A 55 -16.59 -6.20 23.95
CA LYS A 55 -17.73 -6.64 24.80
C LYS A 55 -18.79 -7.43 24.02
N LEU A 56 -18.87 -7.28 22.69
CA LEU A 56 -19.83 -8.02 21.87
C LEU A 56 -19.42 -9.50 21.75
N LYS A 57 -20.39 -10.41 21.89
CA LYS A 57 -20.19 -11.85 21.68
C LYS A 57 -19.57 -12.12 20.30
N LEU A 58 -18.60 -13.04 20.25
CA LEU A 58 -17.84 -13.35 19.03
C LEU A 58 -18.76 -13.67 17.84
N GLY A 59 -19.82 -14.47 18.04
CA GLY A 59 -20.78 -14.82 16.98
C GLY A 59 -21.42 -13.62 16.28
N PHE A 60 -21.76 -12.55 17.02
CA PHE A 60 -22.33 -11.33 16.43
C PHE A 60 -21.30 -10.60 15.55
N ARG A 61 -20.05 -10.51 16.01
CA ARG A 61 -18.93 -9.90 15.26
C ARG A 61 -18.58 -10.69 13.99
N LEU A 62 -18.68 -12.02 14.05
CA LEU A 62 -18.51 -12.87 12.86
C LEU A 62 -19.68 -12.70 11.89
N ALA A 63 -20.93 -12.73 12.37
CA ALA A 63 -22.12 -12.53 11.53
C ALA A 63 -22.12 -11.16 10.83
N ASP A 64 -21.76 -10.08 11.53
CA ASP A 64 -21.59 -8.74 10.97
C ASP A 64 -20.50 -8.70 9.89
N THR A 65 -19.39 -9.40 10.13
CA THR A 65 -18.31 -9.51 9.13
C THR A 65 -18.77 -10.28 7.89
N ILE A 66 -19.45 -11.42 8.06
CA ILE A 66 -20.02 -12.22 6.95
C ILE A 66 -20.99 -11.36 6.14
N ARG A 67 -21.96 -10.69 6.80
CA ARG A 67 -22.94 -9.79 6.16
C ARG A 67 -22.31 -8.76 5.25
N HIS A 68 -21.14 -8.22 5.62
CA HIS A 68 -20.47 -7.17 4.86
C HIS A 68 -19.39 -7.66 3.88
N TYR A 69 -18.92 -8.91 3.98
CA TYR A 69 -17.88 -9.48 3.12
C TYR A 69 -18.35 -10.56 2.13
N TRP A 70 -19.44 -11.29 2.38
CA TRP A 70 -19.79 -12.52 1.63
C TRP A 70 -19.84 -12.35 0.10
N HIS A 71 -20.43 -11.26 -0.37
CA HIS A 71 -20.57 -10.93 -1.79
C HIS A 71 -19.30 -10.31 -2.40
N LEU A 72 -18.34 -9.82 -1.59
CA LEU A 72 -17.15 -9.14 -2.12
C LEU A 72 -16.28 -10.07 -2.96
N GLY A 73 -16.16 -11.36 -2.58
CA GLY A 73 -15.48 -12.36 -3.39
C GLY A 73 -16.12 -12.63 -4.76
N PHE A 74 -17.37 -12.22 -4.97
CA PHE A 74 -18.10 -12.31 -6.25
C PHE A 74 -18.18 -10.98 -7.01
N THR A 75 -17.98 -9.84 -6.35
CA THR A 75 -18.22 -8.51 -6.93
C THR A 75 -16.99 -7.60 -6.99
N ALA A 76 -15.88 -7.95 -6.34
CA ALA A 76 -14.65 -7.17 -6.39
C ALA A 76 -13.85 -7.45 -7.67
N PHE A 77 -14.28 -6.89 -8.79
CA PHE A 77 -13.55 -6.97 -10.07
C PHE A 77 -12.47 -5.89 -10.18
N GLY A 78 -11.47 -6.12 -11.05
CA GLY A 78 -10.50 -5.10 -11.46
C GLY A 78 -9.19 -5.05 -10.68
N GLY A 79 -8.96 -6.01 -9.78
CA GLY A 79 -7.66 -6.21 -9.16
C GLY A 79 -7.25 -5.15 -8.12
N PRO A 80 -5.97 -5.15 -7.70
CA PRO A 80 -5.57 -4.57 -6.42
C PRO A 80 -5.89 -3.08 -6.23
N GLY A 81 -5.65 -2.22 -7.22
CA GLY A 81 -5.95 -0.78 -7.10
C GLY A 81 -7.45 -0.51 -6.95
N VAL A 82 -8.26 -1.24 -7.71
CA VAL A 82 -9.73 -1.10 -7.68
C VAL A 82 -10.29 -1.68 -6.38
N HIS A 83 -9.72 -2.76 -5.86
CA HIS A 83 -10.07 -3.30 -4.54
C HIS A 83 -9.86 -2.25 -3.44
N VAL A 84 -8.78 -1.48 -3.46
CA VAL A 84 -8.55 -0.40 -2.48
C VAL A 84 -9.67 0.64 -2.54
N VAL A 85 -10.09 1.05 -3.74
CA VAL A 85 -11.22 2.00 -3.93
C VAL A 85 -12.54 1.40 -3.45
N ILE A 86 -12.83 0.13 -3.75
CA ILE A 86 -14.04 -0.59 -3.28
C ILE A 86 -14.06 -0.66 -1.75
N LEU A 87 -12.94 -1.05 -1.13
CA LEU A 87 -12.80 -1.18 0.31
C LEU A 87 -12.91 0.19 1.00
N ARG A 88 -12.30 1.25 0.44
CA ARG A 88 -12.42 2.63 0.95
C ARG A 88 -13.87 3.11 0.92
N LYS A 89 -14.51 3.05 -0.27
CA LYS A 89 -15.90 3.46 -0.46
C LYS A 89 -16.88 2.69 0.42
N ARG A 90 -16.60 1.40 0.70
CA ARG A 90 -17.45 0.57 1.56
C ARG A 90 -17.21 0.83 3.04
N PHE A 91 -15.96 0.70 3.51
CA PHE A 91 -15.63 0.64 4.94
C PHE A 91 -15.24 1.98 5.56
N VAL A 92 -14.88 2.99 4.76
CA VAL A 92 -14.67 4.38 5.21
C VAL A 92 -15.92 5.20 4.91
N GLU A 93 -16.29 5.36 3.64
CA GLU A 93 -17.34 6.32 3.25
C GLU A 93 -18.76 5.87 3.61
N LYS A 94 -19.13 4.61 3.33
CA LYS A 94 -20.51 4.12 3.53
C LYS A 94 -20.81 3.56 4.92
N LEU A 95 -19.91 2.73 5.45
CA LEU A 95 -20.11 2.03 6.73
C LEU A 95 -19.40 2.70 7.92
N ALA A 96 -18.50 3.67 7.67
CA ALA A 96 -17.72 4.35 8.70
C ALA A 96 -17.05 3.41 9.75
N TRP A 97 -16.61 2.21 9.32
CA TRP A 97 -15.92 1.25 10.18
C TRP A 97 -14.52 1.73 10.58
N LEU A 98 -13.91 2.54 9.72
CA LEU A 98 -12.57 3.10 9.87
C LEU A 98 -12.56 4.56 9.44
N ASP A 99 -11.72 5.36 10.11
CA ASP A 99 -11.34 6.68 9.67
C ASP A 99 -10.33 6.62 8.50
N GLU A 100 -10.25 7.68 7.69
CA GLU A 100 -9.36 7.76 6.52
C GLU A 100 -7.88 7.56 6.92
N THR A 101 -7.45 8.04 8.10
CA THR A 101 -6.07 7.89 8.56
C THR A 101 -5.73 6.44 8.87
N THR A 102 -6.62 5.73 9.56
CA THR A 102 -6.44 4.31 9.86
C THR A 102 -6.56 3.46 8.60
N PHE A 103 -7.43 3.81 7.64
CA PHE A 103 -7.46 3.14 6.33
C PHE A 103 -6.13 3.31 5.58
N ALA A 104 -5.60 4.53 5.48
CA ALA A 104 -4.31 4.81 4.85
C ALA A 104 -3.15 4.10 5.55
N ASP A 105 -3.15 4.06 6.88
CA ASP A 105 -2.18 3.34 7.71
C ASP A 105 -2.22 1.81 7.46
N LEU A 106 -3.40 1.21 7.37
CA LEU A 106 -3.56 -0.23 7.06
C LEU A 106 -3.13 -0.57 5.62
N PHE A 107 -3.39 0.33 4.67
CA PHE A 107 -2.98 0.21 3.26
C PHE A 107 -1.46 0.37 3.11
N SER A 108 -0.87 1.38 3.76
CA SER A 108 0.58 1.60 3.84
C SER A 108 1.29 0.37 4.42
N LEU A 109 0.81 -0.17 5.54
CA LEU A 109 1.30 -1.43 6.10
C LEU A 109 1.03 -2.63 5.17
N GLY A 110 0.10 -2.53 4.22
CA GLY A 110 -0.27 -3.59 3.26
C GLY A 110 0.64 -3.67 2.05
N ASN A 111 1.24 -2.54 1.66
CA ASN A 111 2.20 -2.48 0.56
C ASN A 111 3.65 -2.67 1.05
N ALA A 112 3.93 -2.30 2.31
CA ALA A 112 5.22 -2.45 2.96
C ALA A 112 5.55 -3.87 3.45
N LEU A 113 4.56 -4.78 3.50
CA LEU A 113 4.72 -6.16 3.93
C LEU A 113 4.52 -7.12 2.76
N PRO A 114 5.25 -8.25 2.69
CA PRO A 114 5.13 -9.16 1.58
C PRO A 114 3.79 -9.90 1.60
N GLY A 115 3.25 -10.12 0.42
CA GLY A 115 1.99 -10.81 0.15
C GLY A 115 0.94 -9.94 -0.55
N PRO A 116 -0.31 -10.43 -0.61
CA PRO A 116 -1.34 -9.82 -1.47
C PRO A 116 -1.94 -8.52 -0.88
N GLY A 117 -1.34 -7.36 -1.17
CA GLY A 117 -1.67 -6.07 -0.53
C GLY A 117 -3.17 -5.74 -0.39
N SER A 118 -3.98 -5.90 -1.44
CA SER A 118 -5.44 -5.66 -1.36
C SER A 118 -6.19 -6.67 -0.47
N THR A 119 -5.69 -7.91 -0.37
CA THR A 119 -6.24 -8.93 0.54
C THR A 119 -5.77 -8.69 1.97
N GLN A 120 -4.51 -8.28 2.17
CA GLN A 120 -4.03 -7.85 3.49
C GLN A 120 -4.83 -6.65 4.00
N LEU A 121 -5.19 -5.70 3.14
CA LEU A 121 -6.05 -4.59 3.48
C LEU A 121 -7.46 -5.08 3.87
N ALA A 122 -8.11 -5.87 3.01
CA ALA A 122 -9.43 -6.45 3.28
C ALA A 122 -9.47 -7.23 4.61
N PHE A 123 -8.45 -8.06 4.86
CA PHE A 123 -8.22 -8.79 6.10
C PHE A 123 -8.06 -7.84 7.30
N SER A 124 -7.20 -6.83 7.19
CA SER A 124 -6.86 -5.93 8.30
C SER A 124 -8.03 -5.03 8.70
N ILE A 125 -8.90 -4.65 7.77
CA ILE A 125 -10.14 -3.92 8.06
C ILE A 125 -11.04 -4.75 8.99
N ALA A 126 -11.22 -6.03 8.67
CA ALA A 126 -12.01 -6.96 9.49
C ALA A 126 -11.33 -7.26 10.84
N VAL A 127 -10.00 -7.40 10.88
CA VAL A 127 -9.27 -7.51 12.16
C VAL A 127 -9.45 -6.26 13.01
N ALA A 128 -9.29 -5.07 12.43
CA ALA A 128 -9.40 -3.80 13.14
C ALA A 128 -10.80 -3.61 13.77
N ARG A 129 -11.87 -3.92 13.05
CA ARG A 129 -13.26 -3.74 13.51
C ARG A 129 -13.77 -4.87 14.41
N ASN A 130 -13.47 -6.12 14.07
CA ASN A 130 -14.13 -7.31 14.62
C ASN A 130 -13.15 -8.41 15.13
N GLY A 131 -11.84 -8.19 15.08
CA GLY A 131 -10.79 -9.05 15.65
C GLY A 131 -10.27 -10.16 14.73
N THR A 132 -9.27 -10.92 15.19
CA THR A 132 -8.49 -11.87 14.36
C THR A 132 -9.32 -12.93 13.64
N LEU A 133 -10.24 -13.61 14.33
CA LEU A 133 -11.13 -14.59 13.68
C LEU A 133 -12.05 -13.95 12.62
N ALA A 134 -12.49 -12.71 12.84
CA ALA A 134 -13.26 -11.98 11.83
C ALA A 134 -12.40 -11.66 10.60
N GLY A 135 -11.12 -11.31 10.80
CA GLY A 135 -10.14 -11.22 9.72
C GLY A 135 -10.03 -12.49 8.89
N LEU A 136 -9.90 -13.65 9.54
CA LEU A 136 -9.84 -14.95 8.85
C LEU A 136 -11.13 -15.23 8.08
N VAL A 137 -12.30 -15.07 8.70
CA VAL A 137 -13.60 -15.26 8.02
C VAL A 137 -13.77 -14.31 6.84
N ALA A 138 -13.39 -13.03 6.99
CA ALA A 138 -13.36 -12.06 5.91
C ALA A 138 -12.46 -12.50 4.74
N PHE A 139 -11.27 -13.02 5.04
CA PHE A 139 -10.37 -13.57 4.02
C PHE A 139 -10.98 -14.77 3.28
N LEU A 140 -11.62 -15.71 3.98
CA LEU A 140 -12.28 -16.86 3.37
C LEU A 140 -13.36 -16.41 2.37
N PHE A 141 -14.29 -15.54 2.77
CA PHE A 141 -15.34 -15.02 1.89
C PHE A 141 -14.81 -14.13 0.75
N TRP A 142 -13.70 -13.43 0.98
CA TRP A 142 -13.03 -12.58 -0.01
C TRP A 142 -12.28 -13.40 -1.08
N SER A 143 -11.71 -14.56 -0.71
CA SER A 143 -10.79 -15.31 -1.58
C SER A 143 -11.38 -16.61 -2.14
N ILE A 144 -12.15 -17.39 -1.36
CA ILE A 144 -12.62 -18.72 -1.77
C ILE A 144 -13.45 -18.70 -3.06
N PRO A 145 -14.42 -17.79 -3.29
CA PRO A 145 -15.22 -17.81 -4.51
C PRO A 145 -14.37 -17.72 -5.79
N GLY A 146 -13.41 -16.78 -5.80
CA GLY A 146 -12.46 -16.65 -6.90
C GLY A 146 -11.49 -17.83 -6.99
N ALA A 147 -11.00 -18.37 -5.86
CA ALA A 147 -10.11 -19.54 -5.85
C ALA A 147 -10.80 -20.80 -6.39
N ALA A 148 -12.06 -21.03 -6.02
CA ALA A 148 -12.87 -22.14 -6.50
C ALA A 148 -13.17 -22.01 -8.00
N GLY A 149 -13.53 -20.82 -8.48
CA GLY A 149 -13.73 -20.57 -9.91
C GLY A 149 -12.44 -20.73 -10.72
N MET A 150 -11.31 -20.21 -10.24
CA MET A 150 -9.99 -20.41 -10.87
C MET A 150 -9.55 -21.89 -10.86
N ALA A 151 -9.83 -22.65 -9.80
CA ALA A 151 -9.59 -24.09 -9.76
C ALA A 151 -10.48 -24.86 -10.77
N ALA A 152 -11.77 -24.50 -10.86
CA ALA A 152 -12.69 -25.09 -11.84
C ALA A 152 -12.25 -24.79 -13.29
N LEU A 153 -11.77 -23.57 -13.56
CA LEU A 153 -11.17 -23.20 -14.84
C LEU A 153 -9.91 -24.04 -15.13
N GLY A 154 -9.02 -24.24 -14.15
CA GLY A 154 -7.84 -25.11 -14.32
C GLY A 154 -8.23 -26.55 -14.68
N ALA A 155 -9.28 -27.08 -14.05
CA ALA A 155 -9.80 -28.41 -14.35
C ALA A 155 -10.49 -28.49 -15.73
N GLY A 156 -11.02 -27.37 -16.22
CA GLY A 156 -11.53 -27.21 -17.58
C GLY A 156 -10.42 -27.16 -18.62
N VAL A 157 -9.37 -26.36 -18.41
CA VAL A 157 -8.26 -26.18 -19.36
C VAL A 157 -7.56 -27.51 -19.68
N ARG A 158 -7.40 -28.40 -18.69
CA ARG A 158 -6.88 -29.76 -18.89
C ARG A 158 -7.67 -30.65 -19.88
N LYS A 159 -8.86 -30.22 -20.32
CA LYS A 159 -9.72 -30.92 -21.27
C LYS A 159 -9.75 -30.28 -22.67
N PHE A 160 -9.11 -29.11 -22.85
CA PHE A 160 -9.07 -28.46 -24.15
C PHE A 160 -7.98 -29.08 -25.05
N PRO A 161 -8.17 -29.08 -26.39
CA PRO A 161 -7.15 -29.55 -27.33
C PRO A 161 -5.87 -28.74 -27.25
N GLU A 162 -4.74 -29.34 -27.62
CA GLU A 162 -3.42 -28.69 -27.51
C GLU A 162 -3.29 -27.40 -28.34
N ARG A 163 -4.06 -27.30 -29.43
CA ARG A 163 -4.12 -26.13 -30.31
C ARG A 163 -5.45 -25.41 -30.12
N LEU A 164 -5.41 -24.21 -29.54
CA LEU A 164 -6.55 -23.30 -29.51
C LEU A 164 -6.80 -22.72 -30.91
N PRO A 165 -8.06 -22.42 -31.29
CA PRO A 165 -8.36 -21.71 -32.52
C PRO A 165 -7.64 -20.35 -32.57
N PRO A 166 -7.10 -19.91 -33.73
CA PRO A 166 -6.41 -18.62 -33.85
C PRO A 166 -7.24 -17.40 -33.40
N THR A 167 -8.58 -17.45 -33.56
CA THR A 167 -9.52 -16.47 -33.01
C THR A 167 -9.41 -16.31 -31.49
N VAL A 168 -9.24 -17.42 -30.76
CA VAL A 168 -9.07 -17.42 -29.29
C VAL A 168 -7.72 -16.81 -28.91
N LEU A 169 -6.68 -17.03 -29.71
CA LEU A 169 -5.33 -16.50 -29.43
C LEU A 169 -5.27 -14.97 -29.66
N GLY A 170 -5.96 -14.45 -30.68
CA GLY A 170 -6.19 -13.01 -30.86
C GLY A 170 -6.97 -12.39 -29.68
N LEU A 171 -8.07 -13.04 -29.26
CA LEU A 171 -8.86 -12.64 -28.09
C LEU A 171 -8.00 -12.57 -26.82
N LEU A 172 -7.24 -13.63 -26.52
CA LEU A 172 -6.40 -13.70 -25.32
C LEU A 172 -5.27 -12.67 -25.34
N THR A 173 -4.70 -12.38 -26.51
CA THR A 173 -3.69 -11.33 -26.67
C THR A 173 -4.27 -9.94 -26.37
N GLY A 174 -5.48 -9.65 -26.86
CA GLY A 174 -6.20 -8.41 -26.51
C GLY A 174 -6.58 -8.32 -25.04
N LEU A 175 -6.96 -9.45 -24.43
CA LEU A 175 -7.26 -9.58 -23.00
C LEU A 175 -6.00 -9.30 -22.14
N ASN A 176 -4.85 -9.85 -22.53
CA ASN A 176 -3.53 -9.57 -21.93
C ASN A 176 -3.12 -8.10 -22.12
N ALA A 177 -3.25 -7.53 -23.31
CA ALA A 177 -2.88 -6.15 -23.57
C ALA A 177 -3.65 -5.16 -22.68
N ALA A 178 -4.97 -5.30 -22.59
CA ALA A 178 -5.79 -4.50 -21.69
C ALA A 178 -5.43 -4.71 -20.21
N ALA A 179 -5.10 -5.95 -19.82
CA ALA A 179 -4.59 -6.26 -18.50
C ALA A 179 -3.28 -5.53 -18.17
N VAL A 180 -2.30 -5.48 -19.08
CA VAL A 180 -1.05 -4.70 -18.88
C VAL A 180 -1.35 -3.22 -18.71
N GLY A 181 -2.32 -2.68 -19.46
CA GLY A 181 -2.83 -1.31 -19.27
C GLY A 181 -3.37 -1.03 -17.86
N LEU A 182 -4.16 -1.96 -17.31
CA LEU A 182 -4.67 -1.86 -15.93
C LEU A 182 -3.57 -2.03 -14.87
N VAL A 183 -2.55 -2.83 -15.14
CA VAL A 183 -1.39 -2.98 -14.26
C VAL A 183 -0.58 -1.68 -14.21
N ALA A 184 -0.34 -1.04 -15.37
CA ALA A 184 0.27 0.28 -15.45
C ALA A 184 -0.55 1.33 -14.70
N LEU A 185 -1.88 1.22 -14.74
CA LEU A 185 -2.76 2.09 -13.97
C LEU A 185 -2.62 1.90 -12.46
N ALA A 186 -2.51 0.66 -11.98
CA ALA A 186 -2.24 0.38 -10.58
C ALA A 186 -0.88 0.97 -10.12
N ALA A 187 0.17 0.87 -10.95
CA ALA A 187 1.46 1.50 -10.68
C ALA A 187 1.37 3.03 -10.58
N PHE A 188 0.63 3.67 -11.49
CA PHE A 188 0.38 5.11 -11.49
C PHE A 188 -0.45 5.61 -10.30
N GLN A 189 -1.45 4.83 -9.86
CA GLN A 189 -2.25 5.17 -8.68
C GLN A 189 -1.43 5.00 -7.40
N LEU A 190 -0.62 3.94 -7.31
CA LEU A 190 0.24 3.70 -6.16
C LEU A 190 1.34 4.77 -6.04
N SER A 191 1.94 5.20 -7.15
CA SER A 191 2.97 6.25 -7.15
C SER A 191 2.45 7.62 -6.69
N LYS A 192 1.21 7.99 -6.99
CA LYS A 192 0.57 9.19 -6.40
C LYS A 192 0.50 9.16 -4.87
N SER A 193 0.38 7.97 -4.26
CA SER A 193 0.29 7.81 -2.81
C SER A 193 1.66 7.62 -2.12
N SER A 194 2.63 7.05 -2.83
CA SER A 194 3.93 6.66 -2.27
C SER A 194 5.05 7.68 -2.55
N ILE A 195 4.91 8.51 -3.60
CA ILE A 195 5.86 9.58 -3.91
C ILE A 195 5.48 10.84 -3.13
N THR A 196 6.04 10.99 -1.94
CA THR A 196 5.81 12.14 -1.05
C THR A 196 6.90 13.22 -1.15
N ASP A 197 8.12 12.84 -1.52
CA ASP A 197 9.32 13.70 -1.47
C ASP A 197 10.39 13.28 -2.49
N GLY A 198 11.51 14.02 -2.54
CA GLY A 198 12.62 13.77 -3.47
C GLY A 198 13.33 12.42 -3.29
N VAL A 199 13.49 11.93 -2.06
CA VAL A 199 14.08 10.60 -1.79
C VAL A 199 13.11 9.52 -2.23
N SER A 200 11.81 9.66 -1.93
CA SER A 200 10.78 8.74 -2.42
C SER A 200 10.74 8.66 -3.96
N ARG A 201 10.97 9.79 -4.68
CA ARG A 201 11.12 9.79 -6.15
C ARG A 201 12.32 8.96 -6.61
N LEU A 202 13.48 9.17 -5.99
CA LEU A 202 14.71 8.43 -6.31
C LEU A 202 14.59 6.94 -5.97
N LEU A 203 13.88 6.57 -4.89
CA LEU A 203 13.63 5.17 -4.54
C LEU A 203 12.71 4.46 -5.56
N VAL A 204 11.62 5.12 -6.00
CA VAL A 204 10.76 4.57 -7.07
C VAL A 204 11.57 4.35 -8.35
N LEU A 205 12.35 5.35 -8.79
CA LEU A 205 13.18 5.25 -9.99
C LEU A 205 14.25 4.16 -9.84
N GLY A 206 15.02 4.17 -8.76
CA GLY A 206 16.12 3.23 -8.53
C GLY A 206 15.65 1.78 -8.43
N SER A 207 14.57 1.51 -7.69
CA SER A 207 14.00 0.16 -7.58
C SER A 207 13.38 -0.32 -8.90
N ALA A 208 12.68 0.55 -9.65
CA ALA A 208 12.15 0.22 -10.96
C ALA A 208 13.26 -0.12 -11.97
N SER A 209 14.26 0.77 -12.11
CA SER A 209 15.40 0.58 -13.02
C SER A 209 16.21 -0.65 -12.67
N PHE A 210 16.54 -0.86 -11.39
CA PHE A 210 17.30 -2.04 -10.97
C PHE A 210 16.51 -3.33 -11.21
N GLY A 211 15.20 -3.33 -10.94
CA GLY A 211 14.35 -4.49 -11.19
C GLY A 211 14.11 -4.79 -12.68
N ILE A 212 14.20 -3.79 -13.56
CA ILE A 212 14.13 -3.98 -15.02
C ILE A 212 15.43 -4.59 -15.56
N CYS A 213 16.58 -4.19 -15.01
CA CYS A 213 17.89 -4.68 -15.45
C CYS A 213 18.27 -6.04 -14.87
N TYR A 214 17.80 -6.37 -13.66
CA TYR A 214 18.19 -7.58 -12.93
C TYR A 214 17.00 -8.41 -12.47
N HIS A 215 17.10 -9.73 -12.67
CA HIS A 215 16.02 -10.68 -12.40
C HIS A 215 16.46 -11.73 -11.38
N ALA A 216 16.38 -11.39 -10.09
CA ALA A 216 16.70 -12.32 -9.01
C ALA A 216 15.62 -12.24 -7.91
N PRO A 217 15.03 -13.37 -7.44
CA PRO A 217 13.93 -13.32 -6.47
C PRO A 217 14.29 -12.65 -5.13
N TRP A 218 15.55 -12.77 -4.67
CA TRP A 218 16.03 -12.17 -3.42
C TRP A 218 16.16 -10.64 -3.49
N MET A 219 16.24 -10.07 -4.69
CA MET A 219 16.42 -8.64 -4.92
C MET A 219 15.20 -7.82 -4.49
N TYR A 220 13.98 -8.34 -4.66
CA TYR A 220 12.75 -7.61 -4.35
C TYR A 220 12.65 -7.24 -2.86
N PRO A 221 12.81 -8.17 -1.89
CA PRO A 221 12.94 -7.80 -0.48
C PRO A 221 14.08 -6.81 -0.20
N VAL A 222 15.27 -7.00 -0.79
CA VAL A 222 16.44 -6.15 -0.54
C VAL A 222 16.21 -4.71 -0.99
N LEU A 223 15.62 -4.48 -2.16
CA LEU A 223 15.27 -3.14 -2.65
C LEU A 223 14.20 -2.47 -1.78
N VAL A 224 13.22 -3.24 -1.28
CA VAL A 224 12.17 -2.73 -0.40
C VAL A 224 12.76 -2.32 0.96
N PHE A 225 13.38 -3.25 1.69
CA PHE A 225 13.98 -2.96 2.99
C PHE A 225 15.13 -1.93 2.90
N GLY A 226 15.92 -1.97 1.83
CA GLY A 226 16.93 -0.95 1.54
C GLY A 226 16.33 0.44 1.36
N GLY A 227 15.15 0.55 0.71
CA GLY A 227 14.40 1.80 0.61
C GLY A 227 13.96 2.34 1.96
N GLY A 228 13.37 1.47 2.80
CA GLY A 228 12.98 1.82 4.18
C GLY A 228 14.17 2.23 5.07
N PHE A 229 15.33 1.61 4.88
CA PHE A 229 16.57 2.01 5.55
C PHE A 229 17.13 3.34 5.02
N THR A 230 17.02 3.58 3.72
CA THR A 230 17.47 4.82 3.06
C THR A 230 16.69 6.04 3.56
N THR A 231 15.35 5.95 3.66
CA THR A 231 14.55 7.04 4.23
C THR A 231 14.83 7.25 5.71
N LEU A 232 15.05 6.17 6.48
CA LEU A 232 15.41 6.25 7.89
C LEU A 232 16.74 7.01 8.10
N LEU A 233 17.78 6.63 7.35
CA LEU A 233 19.05 7.35 7.38
C LEU A 233 18.89 8.79 6.93
N TYR A 234 18.10 9.05 5.88
CA TYR A 234 17.88 10.41 5.39
C TYR A 234 17.19 11.30 6.43
N ASP A 235 16.08 10.89 7.04
CA ASP A 235 15.35 11.73 7.99
C ASP A 235 16.15 11.97 9.28
N PHE A 236 16.85 10.94 9.76
CA PHE A 236 17.63 11.02 10.99
C PHE A 236 19.07 11.52 10.78
N ARG A 237 19.48 11.82 9.54
CA ARG A 237 20.85 12.26 9.18
C ARG A 237 21.41 13.35 10.10
N LEU A 238 20.61 14.38 10.38
CA LEU A 238 21.03 15.52 11.21
C LEU A 238 21.19 15.13 12.69
N ARG A 239 20.31 14.26 13.21
CA ARG A 239 20.41 13.74 14.59
C ARG A 239 21.60 12.81 14.75
N ILE A 240 21.89 11.99 13.74
CA ILE A 240 23.05 11.08 13.70
C ILE A 240 24.36 11.90 13.64
N ILE A 241 24.46 12.86 12.72
CA ILE A 241 25.64 13.73 12.58
C ILE A 241 25.90 14.49 13.88
N ALA A 242 24.88 15.12 14.48
CA ALA A 242 25.02 15.83 15.75
C ALA A 242 25.51 14.91 16.90
N GLY A 243 25.00 13.68 16.98
CA GLY A 243 25.46 12.69 17.97
C GLY A 243 26.89 12.20 17.76
N VAL A 244 27.36 12.10 16.51
CA VAL A 244 28.75 11.75 16.16
C VAL A 244 29.69 12.90 16.48
N SER A 245 29.36 14.14 16.07
CA SER A 245 30.14 15.33 16.41
C SER A 245 30.24 15.56 17.92
N ALA A 246 29.15 15.35 18.67
CA ALA A 246 29.19 15.42 20.14
C ALA A 246 30.14 14.39 20.76
N LYS A 247 30.14 13.14 20.26
CA LYS A 247 31.07 12.09 20.73
C LYS A 247 32.53 12.38 20.36
N LEU A 248 32.79 12.96 19.19
CA LEU A 248 34.13 13.40 18.77
C LEU A 248 34.64 14.52 19.69
N ASN A 249 33.85 15.57 19.90
CA ASN A 249 34.22 16.69 20.78
C ASN A 249 34.49 16.22 22.24
N ILE A 250 33.69 15.29 22.77
CA ILE A 250 33.92 14.70 24.10
C ILE A 250 35.21 13.86 24.13
N ARG A 251 35.52 13.12 23.06
CA ARG A 251 36.75 12.32 22.96
C ARG A 251 37.98 13.22 22.85
N GLU A 252 37.93 14.27 22.03
CA GLU A 252 39.00 15.28 21.92
C GLU A 252 39.20 16.06 23.22
N ALA A 253 38.12 16.46 23.92
CA ALA A 253 38.21 17.08 25.23
C ALA A 253 38.88 16.16 26.26
N ARG A 254 38.57 14.85 26.24
CA ARG A 254 39.22 13.86 27.11
C ARG A 254 40.69 13.64 26.75
N THR A 255 41.05 13.60 25.46
CA THR A 255 42.46 13.53 25.02
C THR A 255 43.23 14.79 25.40
N ARG A 256 42.65 15.99 25.25
CA ARG A 256 43.27 17.24 25.74
C ARG A 256 43.44 17.25 27.26
N SER A 257 42.47 16.73 28.01
CA SER A 257 42.57 16.61 29.46
C SER A 257 43.67 15.65 29.89
N ASN A 258 43.84 14.49 29.22
CA ASN A 258 44.94 13.57 29.49
C ASN A 258 46.29 14.21 29.15
N ASN A 259 46.45 14.77 27.95
CA ASN A 259 47.71 15.41 27.55
C ASN A 259 48.08 16.62 28.43
N ALA A 260 47.11 17.31 29.04
CA ALA A 260 47.36 18.39 30.00
C ALA A 260 47.84 17.86 31.37
N VAL A 261 47.38 16.67 31.78
CA VAL A 261 47.87 15.98 33.00
C VAL A 261 49.28 15.43 32.78
N ASP A 262 49.53 14.81 31.62
CA ASP A 262 50.86 14.29 31.26
C ASP A 262 51.87 15.44 31.04
N GLY A 263 51.44 16.57 30.48
CA GLY A 263 52.27 17.77 30.32
C GLY A 263 52.62 18.45 31.66
N ALA A 264 51.69 18.48 32.61
CA ALA A 264 51.94 19.05 33.94
C ALA A 264 52.88 18.22 34.83
N GLN A 265 53.20 16.97 34.45
CA GLN A 265 54.19 16.13 35.15
C GLN A 265 55.62 16.28 34.61
N ASN A 266 55.83 16.96 33.47
CA ASN A 266 57.17 17.15 32.88
C ASN A 266 57.81 18.52 33.18
N ASP A 267 57.05 19.49 33.72
CA ASP A 267 57.50 20.89 33.86
C ASP A 267 57.95 21.24 35.30
N SER A 268 58.28 20.23 36.11
CA SER A 268 58.65 20.41 37.52
C SER A 268 60.14 20.22 37.81
N THR A 269 61.02 20.70 36.92
CA THR A 269 62.47 20.75 37.15
C THR A 269 63.05 22.08 36.67
N GLN A 270 63.22 23.00 37.64
CA GLN A 270 64.19 24.12 37.79
C GLN A 270 64.81 24.74 36.51
N ASP A 271 64.92 26.07 36.42
CA ASP A 271 65.95 26.81 37.16
C ASP A 271 65.56 28.19 37.72
N ILE A 272 66.29 28.58 38.76
CA ILE A 272 66.23 29.90 39.42
C ILE A 272 67.44 30.71 38.93
N GLU A 273 67.23 31.86 38.31
CA GLU A 273 68.29 32.83 38.01
C GLU A 273 68.00 34.19 38.67
N LEU A 274 69.05 34.87 39.12
CA LEU A 274 69.01 35.95 40.11
C LEU A 274 68.90 37.36 39.49
N GLU A 275 67.97 38.13 40.05
CA GLU A 275 67.94 39.59 40.25
C GLU A 275 68.85 40.52 39.40
N GLN A 276 68.22 41.53 38.78
CA GLN A 276 68.83 42.87 38.69
C GLN A 276 67.82 44.00 38.96
N VAL A 277 68.20 44.90 39.86
CA VAL A 277 67.41 46.04 40.33
C VAL A 277 67.42 47.18 39.32
N ASN A 278 66.26 47.80 39.03
CA ASN A 278 66.23 49.26 38.89
C ASN A 278 64.87 49.92 39.18
N THR A 279 64.88 50.67 40.28
CA THR A 279 64.11 51.87 40.63
C THR A 279 63.46 52.68 39.48
N ALA A 280 62.19 53.09 39.64
CA ALA A 280 61.82 54.50 39.86
C ALA A 280 60.30 54.76 40.11
N GLN A 281 60.03 55.72 41.00
CA GLN A 281 58.86 56.62 41.10
C GLN A 281 57.39 56.11 41.27
N ARG A 282 56.86 56.37 42.48
CA ARG A 282 55.45 56.73 42.79
C ARG A 282 54.96 57.84 41.83
N ALA A 283 53.70 57.98 41.38
CA ALA A 283 52.44 58.36 42.08
C ALA A 283 51.42 58.86 40.99
N SER A 284 50.12 59.13 41.17
CA SER A 284 49.05 58.76 42.14
C SER A 284 47.68 59.37 41.68
N LEU A 285 46.58 59.13 42.42
CA LEU A 285 45.29 59.87 42.42
C LEU A 285 44.31 59.72 41.22
N ASP A 286 43.22 58.99 41.49
CA ASP A 286 41.81 59.44 41.47
C ASP A 286 41.37 60.64 40.58
N LYS A 287 40.37 60.46 39.68
CA LYS A 287 39.08 61.22 39.64
C LYS A 287 38.12 60.76 38.51
N ALA A 288 36.82 61.05 38.67
CA ALA A 288 35.72 60.69 37.76
C ALA A 288 35.38 61.75 36.67
N ARG A 289 34.73 61.29 35.58
CA ARG A 289 33.62 61.92 34.78
C ARG A 289 33.65 61.58 33.26
N THR A 290 32.47 61.32 32.69
CA THR A 290 32.08 61.45 31.27
C THR A 290 31.78 62.93 30.91
N PRO A 291 31.45 63.37 29.66
CA PRO A 291 31.15 62.64 28.39
C PRO A 291 31.77 63.23 27.08
N ALA A 292 31.36 62.69 25.91
CA ALA A 292 31.44 63.28 24.54
C ALA A 292 32.87 63.44 23.91
N SER A 293 33.10 63.57 22.59
CA SER A 293 32.27 63.65 21.36
C SER A 293 33.15 63.56 20.08
N VAL A 294 32.59 63.15 18.92
CA VAL A 294 32.95 63.64 17.54
C VAL A 294 34.35 63.28 16.96
N GLN A 295 34.64 63.08 15.65
CA GLN A 295 33.87 62.75 14.42
C GLN A 295 34.83 62.46 13.22
N GLU A 296 34.42 61.57 12.30
CA GLU A 296 34.74 61.39 10.85
C GLU A 296 36.17 61.40 10.20
N LEU A 297 36.45 60.31 9.44
CA LEU A 297 36.86 60.22 8.00
C LEU A 297 38.21 60.84 7.51
N PRO A 298 38.69 60.63 6.23
CA PRO A 298 38.20 59.79 5.11
C PRO A 298 39.26 58.89 4.37
N PHE A 299 38.77 58.10 3.38
CA PHE A 299 39.44 57.65 2.11
C PHE A 299 40.65 56.68 2.16
N GLN A 300 41.01 55.91 1.10
CA GLN A 300 40.29 55.20 0.02
C GLN A 300 41.33 54.42 -0.84
N VAL A 301 41.16 53.12 -1.08
CA VAL A 301 41.77 52.39 -2.23
C VAL A 301 40.80 51.28 -2.67
N GLY A 302 40.69 50.99 -3.97
CA GLY A 302 39.81 49.95 -4.51
C GLY A 302 40.46 49.07 -5.59
N SER A 303 39.66 48.11 -6.09
CA SER A 303 39.96 47.01 -7.05
C SER A 303 40.29 45.66 -6.37
N SER A 304 39.73 44.51 -6.76
CA SER A 304 38.71 44.21 -7.79
C SER A 304 37.93 42.90 -7.51
N LEU A 305 36.77 42.72 -8.17
CA LEU A 305 36.02 41.46 -8.43
C LEU A 305 35.60 40.60 -7.20
N ALA A 306 34.41 40.78 -6.59
CA ALA A 306 33.04 40.52 -7.08
C ALA A 306 32.53 39.06 -6.91
N GLN A 307 31.93 38.77 -5.75
CA GLN A 307 30.90 37.72 -5.59
C GLN A 307 29.55 38.41 -5.35
N GLY A 308 28.59 38.21 -6.26
CA GLY A 308 27.25 38.81 -6.17
C GLY A 308 26.21 37.85 -5.63
N SER A 309 25.72 38.09 -4.41
CA SER A 309 24.51 37.44 -3.89
C SER A 309 23.27 38.17 -4.42
N LEU A 310 22.39 37.45 -5.13
CA LEU A 310 21.12 38.01 -5.61
C LEU A 310 19.96 37.70 -4.66
N ARG A 311 19.20 38.76 -4.36
CA ARG A 311 18.14 38.88 -3.36
C ARG A 311 16.79 39.03 -4.08
N GLN A 312 15.76 38.27 -3.71
CA GLN A 312 14.44 38.40 -4.37
C GLN A 312 13.25 38.46 -3.38
N ARG A 313 12.93 39.70 -3.00
CA ARG A 313 11.62 40.32 -2.70
C ARG A 313 10.47 39.51 -2.05
N ASN A 314 10.12 39.97 -0.84
CA ASN A 314 8.80 40.39 -0.34
C ASN A 314 7.53 39.61 -0.74
N ALA A 315 6.83 39.09 0.27
CA ALA A 315 5.37 39.02 0.32
C ALA A 315 4.84 39.99 1.40
N GLN A 316 3.63 40.52 1.23
CA GLN A 316 3.14 41.69 1.97
C GLN A 316 2.61 41.34 3.37
N THR A 317 3.03 42.12 4.37
CA THR A 317 2.39 42.18 5.69
C THR A 317 1.11 43.03 5.59
N VAL A 318 -0.05 42.46 5.89
CA VAL A 318 -1.28 43.23 6.08
C VAL A 318 -1.41 43.59 7.56
N ASP A 319 -1.27 44.87 7.87
CA ASP A 319 -1.50 45.43 9.21
C ASP A 319 -3.01 45.44 9.53
N ARG A 320 -3.37 45.10 10.77
CA ARG A 320 -4.74 45.26 11.27
C ARG A 320 -4.79 45.47 12.78
N THR A 321 -4.30 46.62 13.20
CA THR A 321 -4.48 47.13 14.57
C THR A 321 -5.97 47.42 14.87
N ARG A 322 -6.59 46.72 15.84
CA ARG A 322 -7.69 47.31 16.65
C ARG A 322 -8.00 46.61 17.97
N THR A 323 -7.95 47.41 19.04
CA THR A 323 -8.78 47.37 20.26
C THR A 323 -8.97 46.04 20.99
N GLY A 324 -8.37 45.94 22.17
CA GLY A 324 -8.65 44.86 23.12
C GLY A 324 -10.05 44.94 23.72
N THR A 325 -10.68 43.78 23.86
CA THR A 325 -11.74 43.50 24.82
C THR A 325 -11.44 42.13 25.43
N ASN A 326 -11.34 42.06 26.75
CA ASN A 326 -11.19 40.78 27.46
C ASN A 326 -12.46 39.96 27.28
N GLN A 327 -12.41 38.96 26.39
CA GLN A 327 -13.33 37.83 26.41
C GLN A 327 -12.50 36.55 26.47
N SER A 328 -12.87 35.69 27.40
CA SER A 328 -12.19 34.44 27.77
C SER A 328 -12.10 33.46 26.60
N THR A 329 -10.90 33.32 26.03
CA THR A 329 -10.58 32.30 25.02
C THR A 329 -10.40 30.90 25.65
N GLU A 330 -11.34 30.47 26.50
CA GLU A 330 -11.36 29.11 27.08
C GLU A 330 -12.11 28.08 26.20
N GLY A 331 -12.48 28.46 24.97
CA GLY A 331 -13.35 27.66 24.09
C GLY A 331 -12.76 27.17 22.76
N ILE A 332 -11.52 27.53 22.40
CA ILE A 332 -10.96 27.25 21.06
C ILE A 332 -9.72 26.34 21.08
N ASP A 333 -9.02 26.22 22.20
CA ASP A 333 -8.06 25.12 22.46
C ASP A 333 -8.76 23.81 22.88
N ALA A 334 -9.96 23.58 22.33
CA ALA A 334 -10.60 22.28 22.34
C ALA A 334 -9.75 21.32 21.50
N ALA A 335 -8.85 20.61 22.20
CA ALA A 335 -7.81 19.77 21.64
C ALA A 335 -8.23 19.03 20.36
N ILE A 336 -7.34 19.02 19.36
CA ILE A 336 -7.36 18.05 18.27
C ILE A 336 -7.03 16.68 18.90
N VAL A 337 -8.01 16.11 19.60
CA VAL A 337 -8.00 14.74 20.06
C VAL A 337 -7.94 13.90 18.79
N ASP A 338 -6.86 13.15 18.66
CA ASP A 338 -6.60 12.26 17.53
C ASP A 338 -7.61 11.09 17.57
N ARG A 339 -8.84 11.34 17.08
CA ARG A 339 -10.03 10.47 17.15
C ARG A 339 -9.89 9.22 16.24
N ARG A 340 -8.83 8.45 16.43
CA ARG A 340 -8.54 7.24 15.64
C ARG A 340 -9.29 6.03 16.16
N THR A 341 -9.81 5.23 15.24
CA THR A 341 -10.51 3.98 15.56
C THR A 341 -9.61 2.98 16.30
N PRO A 342 -10.03 2.42 17.46
CA PRO A 342 -9.22 1.48 18.21
C PRO A 342 -9.16 0.12 17.50
N ILE A 343 -7.97 -0.24 17.03
CA ILE A 343 -7.74 -1.47 16.27
C ILE A 343 -7.81 -2.68 17.22
N MET A 344 -8.72 -3.63 16.95
CA MET A 344 -8.83 -4.90 17.66
C MET A 344 -7.69 -5.88 17.32
N VAL A 345 -6.50 -5.62 17.84
CA VAL A 345 -5.28 -6.42 17.62
C VAL A 345 -5.15 -7.62 18.55
N LEU A 346 -4.32 -8.60 18.14
CA LEU A 346 -3.90 -9.75 18.95
C LEU A 346 -2.98 -9.30 20.10
N ASN A 347 -2.86 -10.11 21.16
CA ASN A 347 -1.88 -9.89 22.22
C ASN A 347 -0.44 -9.92 21.65
N ARG A 348 0.39 -8.95 22.03
CA ARG A 348 1.78 -8.76 21.57
C ARG A 348 2.64 -10.04 21.67
N TYR A 349 2.49 -10.83 22.74
CA TYR A 349 3.29 -12.04 22.94
C TYR A 349 2.93 -13.12 21.92
N PHE A 350 1.63 -13.34 21.67
CA PHE A 350 1.15 -14.22 20.61
C PHE A 350 1.56 -13.73 19.22
N ALA A 351 1.57 -12.41 19.00
CA ALA A 351 1.98 -11.80 17.74
C ALA A 351 3.47 -12.00 17.42
N ILE A 352 4.33 -11.87 18.43
CA ILE A 352 5.78 -12.17 18.32
C ILE A 352 5.98 -13.67 18.12
N GLY A 353 5.29 -14.51 18.90
CA GLY A 353 5.33 -15.97 18.73
C GLY A 353 4.91 -16.43 17.34
N LEU A 354 3.87 -15.81 16.75
CA LEU A 354 3.43 -16.09 15.38
C LEU A 354 4.46 -15.65 14.33
N GLY A 355 5.14 -14.52 14.56
CA GLY A 355 6.24 -14.06 13.70
C GLY A 355 7.45 -14.97 13.75
N ALA A 356 7.84 -15.44 14.94
CA ALA A 356 8.89 -16.42 15.13
C ALA A 356 8.51 -17.76 14.47
N PHE A 357 7.29 -18.25 14.69
CA PHE A 357 6.76 -19.44 14.02
C PHE A 357 6.81 -19.31 12.50
N PHE A 358 6.37 -18.17 11.94
CA PHE A 358 6.42 -17.91 10.50
C PHE A 358 7.85 -17.98 9.95
N LEU A 359 8.82 -17.33 10.60
CA LEU A 359 10.23 -17.37 10.19
C LEU A 359 10.79 -18.80 10.24
N THR A 360 10.57 -19.51 11.36
CA THR A 360 10.99 -20.91 11.51
C THR A 360 10.32 -21.82 10.48
N PHE A 361 9.04 -21.61 10.16
CA PHE A 361 8.28 -22.40 9.19
C PHE A 361 8.79 -22.20 7.76
N VAL A 362 9.06 -20.95 7.34
CA VAL A 362 9.65 -20.66 6.02
C VAL A 362 11.06 -21.26 5.92
N VAL A 363 11.91 -21.05 6.94
CA VAL A 363 13.27 -21.62 6.97
C VAL A 363 13.23 -23.14 6.94
N ALA A 364 12.39 -23.78 7.76
CA ALA A 364 12.24 -25.24 7.80
C ALA A 364 11.81 -25.81 6.44
N ILE A 365 10.80 -25.22 5.78
CA ILE A 365 10.35 -25.67 4.46
C ILE A 365 11.47 -25.56 3.41
N VAL A 366 12.17 -24.41 3.37
CA VAL A 366 13.26 -24.19 2.40
C VAL A 366 14.43 -25.15 2.64
N LEU A 367 14.82 -25.37 3.90
CA LEU A 367 15.86 -26.34 4.27
C LEU A 367 15.44 -27.79 3.96
N THR A 368 14.21 -28.19 4.29
CA THR A 368 13.69 -29.52 3.95
C THR A 368 13.69 -29.74 2.43
N ARG A 369 13.29 -28.73 1.64
CA ARG A 369 13.38 -28.77 0.18
C ARG A 369 14.82 -28.94 -0.31
N SER A 370 15.79 -28.20 0.24
CA SER A 370 17.19 -28.30 -0.21
C SER A 370 17.85 -29.65 0.08
N GLN A 371 17.34 -30.42 1.04
CA GLN A 371 17.85 -31.76 1.37
C GLN A 371 17.24 -32.88 0.50
N LEU A 372 16.21 -32.57 -0.31
CA LEU A 372 15.53 -33.54 -1.16
C LEU A 372 16.00 -33.44 -2.61
N HIS A 373 16.71 -34.47 -3.09
CA HIS A 373 17.15 -34.56 -4.49
C HIS A 373 15.98 -34.61 -5.49
N ASN A 374 14.85 -35.22 -5.09
CA ASN A 374 13.61 -35.30 -5.86
C ASN A 374 12.43 -35.03 -4.92
N PRO A 375 12.08 -33.76 -4.62
CA PRO A 375 10.99 -33.45 -3.73
C PRO A 375 9.63 -33.88 -4.33
N PRO A 376 8.66 -34.36 -3.52
CA PRO A 376 7.32 -34.66 -4.00
C PRO A 376 6.70 -33.42 -4.68
N ARG A 377 6.19 -33.56 -5.91
CA ARG A 377 5.71 -32.44 -6.75
C ARG A 377 4.72 -31.50 -6.05
N ALA A 378 3.87 -32.02 -5.16
CA ALA A 378 2.97 -31.21 -4.34
C ALA A 378 3.71 -30.36 -3.27
N PHE A 379 4.74 -30.91 -2.62
CA PHE A 379 5.57 -30.19 -1.63
C PHE A 379 6.45 -29.13 -2.31
N ASP A 380 7.02 -29.45 -3.48
CA ASP A 380 7.81 -28.51 -4.26
C ASP A 380 6.94 -27.34 -4.75
N PHE A 381 5.78 -27.63 -5.32
CA PHE A 381 4.80 -26.61 -5.71
C PHE A 381 4.33 -25.75 -4.54
N PHE A 382 3.98 -26.36 -3.39
CA PHE A 382 3.62 -25.62 -2.18
C PHE A 382 4.76 -24.69 -1.72
N THR A 383 6.01 -25.18 -1.76
CA THR A 383 7.19 -24.39 -1.38
C THR A 383 7.39 -23.20 -2.32
N ASN A 384 7.23 -23.40 -3.63
CA ASN A 384 7.31 -22.32 -4.60
C ASN A 384 6.20 -21.26 -4.41
N MET A 385 4.98 -21.68 -4.07
CA MET A 385 3.88 -20.75 -3.76
C MET A 385 4.10 -20.00 -2.43
N MET A 386 4.67 -20.68 -1.41
CA MET A 386 5.13 -20.05 -0.17
C MET A 386 6.23 -19.02 -0.42
N ILE A 387 7.26 -19.36 -1.18
CA ILE A 387 8.37 -18.45 -1.56
C ILE A 387 7.82 -17.25 -2.32
N ALA A 388 6.91 -17.45 -3.27
CA ALA A 388 6.20 -16.36 -3.92
C ALA A 388 5.52 -15.46 -2.88
N GLY A 389 4.67 -16.02 -2.00
CA GLY A 389 3.99 -15.29 -0.93
C GLY A 389 4.90 -14.47 0.00
N VAL A 390 6.16 -14.88 0.19
CA VAL A 390 7.19 -14.19 0.99
C VAL A 390 7.91 -13.07 0.21
N ILE A 391 7.95 -13.14 -1.12
CA ILE A 391 8.75 -12.23 -1.99
C ILE A 391 7.90 -11.09 -2.59
N ILE A 392 6.57 -11.26 -2.71
CA ILE A 392 5.72 -10.29 -3.42
C ILE A 392 5.50 -9.02 -2.62
N PHE A 393 5.95 -7.88 -3.12
CA PHE A 393 5.61 -6.54 -2.58
C PHE A 393 4.77 -5.74 -3.60
N GLY A 394 4.09 -4.69 -3.16
CA GLY A 394 3.42 -3.72 -4.05
C GLY A 394 2.13 -4.19 -4.76
N GLY A 395 1.75 -5.46 -4.63
CA GLY A 395 0.46 -5.99 -5.09
C GLY A 395 0.55 -7.05 -6.19
N GLY A 396 -0.62 -7.46 -6.68
CA GLY A 396 -0.80 -8.63 -7.55
C GLY A 396 -0.07 -8.68 -8.88
N PRO A 397 0.25 -7.58 -9.58
CA PRO A 397 0.86 -7.71 -10.91
C PRO A 397 2.30 -8.24 -10.89
N VAL A 398 3.04 -7.97 -9.81
CA VAL A 398 4.45 -8.40 -9.64
C VAL A 398 4.60 -9.91 -9.52
N VAL A 399 3.53 -10.63 -9.16
CA VAL A 399 3.60 -12.07 -8.93
C VAL A 399 3.61 -12.90 -10.21
N ILE A 400 3.00 -12.41 -11.30
CA ILE A 400 2.71 -13.25 -12.47
C ILE A 400 4.00 -13.72 -13.17
N PRO A 401 5.01 -12.88 -13.45
CA PRO A 401 6.28 -13.35 -14.00
C PRO A 401 6.98 -14.38 -13.10
N LEU A 402 6.94 -14.18 -11.76
CA LEU A 402 7.50 -15.14 -10.80
C LEU A 402 6.78 -16.49 -10.79
N LEU A 403 5.44 -16.49 -10.85
CA LEU A 403 4.67 -17.74 -10.96
C LEU A 403 4.93 -18.47 -12.28
N ARG A 404 5.21 -17.73 -13.37
CA ARG A 404 5.61 -18.34 -14.63
C ARG A 404 6.92 -19.10 -14.46
N GLY A 405 7.95 -18.48 -13.88
CA GLY A 405 9.20 -19.18 -13.57
C GLY A 405 8.99 -20.39 -12.65
N TYR A 406 8.21 -20.22 -11.58
CA TYR A 406 7.98 -21.29 -10.60
C TYR A 406 7.09 -22.46 -11.07
N THR A 407 6.45 -22.38 -12.24
CA THR A 407 5.55 -23.43 -12.75
C THR A 407 5.84 -23.85 -14.18
N VAL A 408 6.09 -22.89 -15.08
CA VAL A 408 6.33 -23.15 -16.51
C VAL A 408 7.79 -23.54 -16.77
N GLU A 409 8.76 -22.85 -16.17
CA GLU A 409 10.18 -23.20 -16.35
C GLU A 409 10.54 -24.52 -15.64
N ASN A 410 9.78 -24.90 -14.59
CA ASN A 410 9.84 -26.22 -13.97
C ASN A 410 9.11 -27.32 -14.78
N GLY A 411 8.53 -27.01 -15.94
CA GLY A 411 7.81 -27.98 -16.79
C GLY A 411 6.53 -28.53 -16.18
N TRP A 412 5.92 -27.85 -15.20
CA TRP A 412 4.69 -28.32 -14.54
C TRP A 412 3.41 -27.82 -15.22
N VAL A 413 3.50 -26.71 -15.95
CA VAL A 413 2.39 -26.01 -16.60
C VAL A 413 2.87 -25.49 -17.96
N ASP A 414 2.10 -25.70 -19.02
CA ASP A 414 2.45 -25.17 -20.34
C ASP A 414 2.37 -23.63 -20.39
N SER A 415 3.21 -23.00 -21.22
CA SER A 415 3.14 -21.54 -21.47
C SER A 415 1.74 -21.14 -21.95
N ARG A 416 1.10 -21.96 -22.80
CA ARG A 416 -0.30 -21.75 -23.25
C ARG A 416 -1.27 -21.65 -22.09
N ASP A 417 -1.26 -22.64 -21.20
CA ASP A 417 -2.23 -22.76 -20.12
C ASP A 417 -1.99 -21.69 -19.06
N PHE A 418 -0.72 -21.38 -18.77
CA PHE A 418 -0.36 -20.25 -17.93
C PHE A 418 -0.96 -18.94 -18.46
N LEU A 419 -0.79 -18.64 -19.76
CA LEU A 419 -1.27 -17.40 -20.37
C LEU A 419 -2.79 -17.36 -20.49
N LEU A 420 -3.44 -18.48 -20.84
CA LEU A 420 -4.89 -18.63 -20.85
C LEU A 420 -5.50 -18.35 -19.47
N GLY A 421 -4.96 -18.98 -18.43
CA GLY A 421 -5.41 -18.76 -17.05
C GLY A 421 -5.15 -17.33 -16.56
N PHE A 422 -3.99 -16.74 -16.90
CA PHE A 422 -3.68 -15.34 -16.57
C PHE A 422 -4.62 -14.35 -17.26
N ALA A 423 -4.97 -14.58 -18.52
CA ALA A 423 -5.87 -13.69 -19.25
C ALA A 423 -7.29 -13.73 -18.64
N ILE A 424 -7.81 -14.93 -18.31
CA ILE A 424 -9.12 -15.10 -17.67
C ILE A 424 -9.14 -14.51 -16.24
N LEU A 425 -8.05 -14.69 -15.48
CA LEU A 425 -7.90 -14.19 -14.12
C LEU A 425 -8.21 -12.69 -13.99
N GLN A 426 -7.84 -11.90 -15.00
CA GLN A 426 -8.00 -10.44 -14.95
C GLN A 426 -9.48 -10.03 -14.99
N ALA A 427 -10.33 -10.84 -15.63
CA ALA A 427 -11.79 -10.69 -15.62
C ALA A 427 -12.47 -11.34 -14.39
N PHE A 428 -11.73 -12.03 -13.52
CA PHE A 428 -12.27 -12.76 -12.38
C PHE A 428 -12.43 -11.86 -11.14
N PRO A 429 -13.46 -12.08 -10.28
CA PRO A 429 -13.62 -11.32 -9.06
C PRO A 429 -12.71 -11.83 -7.93
N GLY A 430 -12.39 -10.92 -7.00
CA GLY A 430 -11.56 -11.19 -5.84
C GLY A 430 -10.05 -11.16 -6.15
N PRO A 431 -9.21 -11.71 -5.27
CA PRO A 431 -7.75 -11.68 -5.44
C PRO A 431 -7.24 -12.29 -6.74
N ASN A 432 -6.42 -11.55 -7.50
CA ASN A 432 -5.65 -12.11 -8.64
C ASN A 432 -4.70 -13.26 -8.18
N PHE A 433 -4.34 -13.32 -6.90
CA PHE A 433 -3.53 -14.40 -6.35
C PHE A 433 -4.28 -15.74 -6.25
N ASN A 434 -5.61 -15.74 -6.44
CA ASN A 434 -6.40 -16.97 -6.64
C ASN A 434 -5.92 -17.78 -7.87
N PHE A 435 -5.13 -17.17 -8.76
CA PHE A 435 -4.40 -17.88 -9.82
C PHE A 435 -3.51 -19.02 -9.31
N ALA A 436 -3.01 -18.96 -8.07
CA ALA A 436 -2.28 -20.09 -7.48
C ALA A 436 -3.14 -21.37 -7.35
N ALA A 437 -4.47 -21.24 -7.21
CA ALA A 437 -5.38 -22.38 -7.22
C ALA A 437 -5.51 -23.00 -8.63
N TYR A 438 -5.58 -22.16 -9.67
CA TYR A 438 -5.54 -22.57 -11.08
C TYR A 438 -4.22 -23.31 -11.38
N LEU A 439 -3.09 -22.68 -11.06
CA LEU A 439 -1.76 -23.26 -11.27
C LEU A 439 -1.58 -24.56 -10.48
N GLY A 440 -2.19 -24.69 -9.31
CA GLY A 440 -2.15 -25.91 -8.51
C GLY A 440 -2.87 -27.10 -9.15
N VAL A 441 -4.02 -26.87 -9.81
CA VAL A 441 -4.75 -27.91 -10.56
C VAL A 441 -3.92 -28.47 -11.72
N LEU A 442 -3.14 -27.62 -12.37
CA LEU A 442 -2.24 -28.00 -13.46
C LEU A 442 -0.94 -28.62 -12.91
N SER A 443 -0.37 -28.03 -11.85
CA SER A 443 0.91 -28.42 -11.26
C SER A 443 0.84 -29.72 -10.46
N VAL A 444 -0.33 -30.14 -9.97
CA VAL A 444 -0.51 -31.41 -9.24
C VAL A 444 -1.59 -32.26 -9.92
N PRO A 445 -1.30 -32.83 -11.11
CA PRO A 445 -2.34 -33.44 -11.95
C PRO A 445 -2.96 -34.70 -11.35
N SER A 446 -2.27 -35.37 -10.42
CA SER A 446 -2.70 -36.56 -9.69
C SER A 446 -3.77 -36.28 -8.62
N ASN A 447 -3.76 -35.09 -8.01
CA ASN A 447 -4.82 -34.65 -7.12
C ASN A 447 -5.06 -33.13 -7.30
N PRO A 448 -5.92 -32.76 -8.28
CA PRO A 448 -6.19 -31.36 -8.62
C PRO A 448 -6.74 -30.53 -7.46
N ALA A 449 -7.60 -31.13 -6.61
CA ALA A 449 -8.20 -30.45 -5.47
C ALA A 449 -7.15 -30.14 -4.39
N LEU A 450 -6.25 -31.09 -4.11
CA LEU A 450 -5.09 -30.84 -3.25
C LEU A 450 -4.19 -29.77 -3.84
N GLY A 451 -3.88 -29.83 -5.14
CA GLY A 451 -3.09 -28.83 -5.86
C GLY A 451 -3.66 -27.42 -5.71
N ALA A 452 -4.96 -27.25 -5.97
CA ALA A 452 -5.66 -25.98 -5.77
C ALA A 452 -5.55 -25.46 -4.34
N PHE A 453 -5.81 -26.35 -3.36
CA PHE A 453 -5.80 -26.00 -1.94
C PHE A 453 -4.40 -25.59 -1.45
N ILE A 454 -3.36 -26.38 -1.75
CA ILE A 454 -2.00 -26.05 -1.33
C ILE A 454 -1.44 -24.83 -2.07
N GLY A 455 -1.83 -24.60 -3.33
CA GLY A 455 -1.43 -23.40 -4.06
C GLY A 455 -2.01 -22.13 -3.46
N TRP A 456 -3.32 -22.15 -3.19
CA TRP A 456 -4.01 -21.08 -2.47
C TRP A 456 -3.43 -20.87 -1.06
N LEU A 457 -3.25 -21.94 -0.28
CA LEU A 457 -2.71 -21.87 1.07
C LEU A 457 -1.28 -21.29 1.07
N GLY A 458 -0.41 -21.76 0.19
CA GLY A 458 0.98 -21.35 0.10
C GLY A 458 1.13 -19.86 -0.24
N ILE A 459 0.36 -19.34 -1.19
CA ILE A 459 0.52 -17.95 -1.64
C ILE A 459 -0.06 -16.91 -0.65
N PHE A 460 -1.11 -17.27 0.10
CA PHE A 460 -1.77 -16.35 1.04
C PHE A 460 -1.23 -16.43 2.48
N SER A 461 -0.79 -17.61 2.94
CA SER A 461 -0.39 -17.80 4.35
C SER A 461 0.72 -16.86 4.82
N PRO A 462 1.83 -16.63 4.06
CA PRO A 462 2.89 -15.72 4.48
C PRO A 462 2.38 -14.32 4.81
N GLY A 463 1.60 -13.72 3.91
CA GLY A 463 1.07 -12.38 4.08
C GLY A 463 0.10 -12.26 5.25
N ILE A 464 -0.75 -13.28 5.49
CA ILE A 464 -1.71 -13.28 6.61
C ILE A 464 -0.99 -13.45 7.96
N LEU A 465 -0.03 -14.38 8.04
CA LEU A 465 0.77 -14.63 9.24
C LEU A 465 1.60 -13.41 9.63
N LEU A 466 2.29 -12.80 8.66
CA LEU A 466 3.05 -11.56 8.87
C LEU A 466 2.13 -10.40 9.27
N LYS A 467 0.96 -10.26 8.65
CA LYS A 467 0.01 -9.19 9.02
C LYS A 467 -0.50 -9.38 10.45
N LEU A 468 -0.83 -10.60 10.86
CA LEU A 468 -1.23 -10.92 12.23
C LEU A 468 -0.11 -10.69 13.26
N SER A 469 1.14 -10.98 12.90
CA SER A 469 2.30 -10.73 13.77
C SER A 469 2.60 -9.23 13.91
N LEU A 470 2.52 -8.46 12.82
CA LEU A 470 2.99 -7.08 12.79
C LEU A 470 1.91 -6.04 13.11
N LEU A 471 0.62 -6.30 12.88
CA LEU A 471 -0.46 -5.35 13.18
C LEU A 471 -0.51 -4.92 14.67
N PRO A 472 -0.30 -5.80 15.67
CA PRO A 472 -0.24 -5.42 17.09
C PRO A 472 0.98 -4.53 17.43
N ILE A 473 2.13 -4.84 16.81
CA ILE A 473 3.37 -4.07 16.97
C ILE A 473 3.18 -2.69 16.33
N TYR A 474 2.64 -2.64 15.12
CA TYR A 474 2.34 -1.41 14.38
C TYR A 474 1.40 -0.48 15.15
N ASN A 475 0.36 -0.99 15.80
CA ASN A 475 -0.54 -0.14 16.61
C ASN A 475 0.19 0.60 17.75
N THR A 476 1.27 0.01 18.27
CA THR A 476 2.17 0.65 19.25
C THR A 476 3.13 1.61 18.55
N TRP A 477 3.77 1.18 17.46
CA TRP A 477 4.92 1.86 16.86
C TRP A 477 4.55 2.98 15.86
N ARG A 478 3.33 3.00 15.29
CA ARG A 478 2.83 4.02 14.33
C ARG A 478 2.88 5.47 14.86
N LYS A 479 3.03 5.63 16.17
CA LYS A 479 3.19 6.93 16.85
C LYS A 479 4.59 7.54 16.68
N HIS A 480 5.62 6.73 16.43
CA HIS A 480 7.00 7.21 16.32
C HIS A 480 7.37 7.66 14.90
N GLU A 481 8.19 8.71 14.80
CA GLU A 481 8.73 9.24 13.54
C GLU A 481 9.49 8.17 12.73
N VAL A 482 10.23 7.29 13.41
CA VAL A 482 10.97 6.15 12.82
C VAL A 482 10.06 5.26 11.98
N ALA A 483 8.89 4.88 12.51
CA ALA A 483 7.97 3.97 11.80
C ALA A 483 7.41 4.62 10.53
N LYS A 484 7.07 5.92 10.59
CA LYS A 484 6.60 6.70 9.43
C LYS A 484 7.69 6.82 8.36
N SER A 485 8.91 7.12 8.79
CA SER A 485 10.09 7.24 7.91
C SER A 485 10.39 5.93 7.16
N VAL A 486 10.44 4.80 7.88
CA VAL A 486 10.69 3.47 7.29
C VAL A 486 9.57 3.07 6.34
N LEU A 487 8.30 3.19 6.73
CA LEU A 487 7.16 2.82 5.88
C LEU A 487 7.10 3.64 4.58
N ARG A 488 7.48 4.92 4.61
CA ARG A 488 7.60 5.76 3.42
C ARG A 488 8.58 5.16 2.40
N GLY A 489 9.77 4.77 2.84
CA GLY A 489 10.78 4.16 1.98
C GLY A 489 10.40 2.76 1.48
N LEU A 490 9.82 1.92 2.35
CA LEU A 490 9.29 0.60 1.97
C LEU A 490 8.26 0.72 0.84
N ASN A 491 7.29 1.63 0.97
CA ASN A 491 6.23 1.86 -0.03
C ASN A 491 6.77 2.46 -1.33
N ALA A 492 7.72 3.40 -1.26
CA ALA A 492 8.36 3.97 -2.44
C ALA A 492 9.09 2.90 -3.26
N SER A 493 9.94 2.08 -2.62
CA SER A 493 10.61 0.96 -3.31
C SER A 493 9.61 -0.09 -3.82
N ALA A 494 8.61 -0.48 -3.02
CA ALA A 494 7.58 -1.43 -3.46
C ALA A 494 6.83 -0.93 -4.70
N THR A 495 6.60 0.38 -4.81
CA THR A 495 5.98 1.01 -5.98
C THR A 495 6.83 0.90 -7.24
N GLY A 496 8.15 1.12 -7.14
CA GLY A 496 9.05 0.98 -8.29
C GLY A 496 9.06 -0.45 -8.85
N LEU A 497 8.98 -1.45 -7.96
CA LEU A 497 8.84 -2.86 -8.37
C LEU A 497 7.53 -3.17 -9.11
N VAL A 498 6.46 -2.38 -8.90
CA VAL A 498 5.24 -2.50 -9.74
C VAL A 498 5.51 -2.02 -11.16
N TYR A 499 6.34 -0.99 -11.38
CA TYR A 499 6.77 -0.59 -12.73
C TYR A 499 7.65 -1.66 -13.40
N THR A 500 8.52 -2.34 -12.65
CA THR A 500 9.24 -3.53 -13.15
C THR A 500 8.25 -4.60 -13.64
N ALA A 501 7.17 -4.86 -12.91
CA ALA A 501 6.16 -5.83 -13.32
C ALA A 501 5.37 -5.41 -14.57
N VAL A 502 5.07 -4.10 -14.73
CA VAL A 502 4.49 -3.56 -15.97
C VAL A 502 5.37 -3.91 -17.16
N TRP A 503 6.67 -3.65 -17.04
CA TRP A 503 7.66 -3.93 -18.09
C TRP A 503 7.75 -5.42 -18.43
N GLN A 504 7.87 -6.29 -17.42
CA GLN A 504 7.92 -7.74 -17.61
C GLN A 504 6.66 -8.30 -18.28
N LEU A 505 5.47 -7.84 -17.87
CA LEU A 505 4.22 -8.24 -18.51
C LEU A 505 4.12 -7.71 -19.95
N PHE A 506 4.67 -6.54 -20.25
CA PHE A 506 4.73 -6.02 -21.61
C PHE A 506 5.61 -6.88 -22.51
N LEU A 507 6.70 -7.47 -21.99
CA LEU A 507 7.61 -8.36 -22.74
C LEU A 507 7.07 -9.78 -22.98
N VAL A 508 6.04 -10.21 -22.25
CA VAL A 508 5.51 -11.60 -22.30
C VAL A 508 4.04 -11.65 -22.74
N GLY A 509 3.38 -10.50 -22.93
CA GLY A 509 1.93 -10.42 -23.13
C GLY A 509 1.42 -10.91 -24.49
N TYR A 510 2.25 -10.95 -25.53
CA TYR A 510 1.85 -11.36 -26.89
C TYR A 510 1.91 -12.90 -27.02
N ILE A 511 0.86 -13.51 -27.59
CA ILE A 511 0.79 -14.98 -27.76
C ILE A 511 0.96 -15.29 -29.25
N TYR A 512 2.10 -15.89 -29.64
CA TYR A 512 2.43 -16.14 -31.04
C TYR A 512 1.69 -17.34 -31.64
N THR A 513 1.38 -17.29 -32.94
CA THR A 513 1.02 -18.46 -33.75
C THR A 513 1.35 -18.20 -35.22
N PRO A 514 2.20 -19.01 -35.89
CA PRO A 514 2.44 -18.88 -37.33
C PRO A 514 1.29 -19.52 -38.12
N ALA A 515 0.93 -18.93 -39.27
CA ALA A 515 -0.26 -19.30 -40.03
C ALA A 515 -0.13 -20.57 -40.92
N ARG A 516 1.02 -21.25 -40.95
CA ARG A 516 1.23 -22.48 -41.73
C ARG A 516 1.93 -23.59 -40.95
N GLY A 517 1.45 -24.82 -41.17
CA GLY A 517 1.91 -26.04 -40.51
C GLY A 517 3.25 -26.60 -41.00
N ALA A 518 4.27 -25.75 -41.16
CA ALA A 518 5.64 -26.23 -41.02
C ALA A 518 5.87 -26.54 -39.53
N VAL A 519 6.49 -27.68 -39.24
CA VAL A 519 6.66 -28.18 -37.87
C VAL A 519 7.67 -27.31 -37.12
N VAL A 520 7.18 -26.28 -36.43
CA VAL A 520 7.90 -25.61 -35.35
C VAL A 520 7.55 -26.35 -34.06
N GLU A 521 8.43 -27.22 -33.59
CA GLU A 521 8.25 -28.01 -32.37
C GLU A 521 8.12 -27.15 -31.09
N ALA A 522 8.46 -25.86 -31.18
CA ALA A 522 8.25 -24.87 -30.13
C ALA A 522 6.81 -24.32 -30.10
N THR A 523 5.86 -25.17 -29.71
CA THR A 523 4.47 -24.77 -29.40
C THR A 523 4.46 -23.68 -28.32
N SER A 524 3.72 -22.59 -28.53
CA SER A 524 3.45 -21.54 -27.51
C SER A 524 4.60 -20.61 -27.10
N GLN A 525 5.37 -20.05 -28.04
CA GLN A 525 6.24 -18.91 -27.71
C GLN A 525 5.43 -17.63 -27.40
N SER A 526 5.71 -17.02 -26.27
CA SER A 526 5.18 -15.71 -25.86
C SER A 526 6.20 -14.61 -26.17
N GLY A 527 5.75 -13.49 -26.73
CA GLY A 527 6.61 -12.37 -27.10
C GLY A 527 6.18 -11.02 -26.52
N PRO A 528 6.92 -9.95 -26.85
CA PRO A 528 6.58 -8.59 -26.43
C PRO A 528 5.31 -8.07 -27.10
N LEU A 529 4.49 -7.32 -26.37
CA LEU A 529 3.37 -6.55 -26.93
C LEU A 529 3.82 -5.44 -27.91
N THR A 530 5.13 -5.15 -28.02
CA THR A 530 5.69 -4.28 -29.07
C THR A 530 5.76 -4.95 -30.44
N SER A 531 5.54 -6.26 -30.56
CA SER A 531 5.60 -6.99 -31.84
C SER A 531 4.58 -6.47 -32.87
N ASP A 532 3.43 -5.99 -32.39
CA ASP A 532 2.49 -5.17 -33.17
C ASP A 532 2.09 -3.95 -32.33
N PRO A 533 2.31 -2.70 -32.82
CA PRO A 533 1.90 -1.48 -32.14
C PRO A 533 0.43 -1.43 -31.68
N PHE A 534 -0.46 -2.18 -32.33
CA PHE A 534 -1.87 -2.29 -31.96
C PHE A 534 -2.07 -2.70 -30.50
N TRP A 535 -1.26 -3.63 -29.97
CA TRP A 535 -1.40 -4.06 -28.58
C TRP A 535 -0.98 -2.98 -27.58
N GLY A 536 -0.02 -2.12 -27.96
CA GLY A 536 0.29 -0.90 -27.23
C GLY A 536 -0.88 0.10 -27.21
N VAL A 537 -1.63 0.20 -28.31
CA VAL A 537 -2.88 0.99 -28.37
C VAL A 537 -3.96 0.39 -27.47
N VAL A 538 -4.15 -0.94 -27.46
CA VAL A 538 -5.11 -1.60 -26.54
C VAL A 538 -4.74 -1.38 -25.07
N ALA A 539 -3.46 -1.54 -24.71
CA ALA A 539 -2.98 -1.32 -23.34
C ALA A 539 -3.17 0.14 -22.87
N SER A 540 -2.75 1.11 -23.68
CA SER A 540 -2.92 2.54 -23.38
C SER A 540 -4.40 2.96 -23.34
N SER A 541 -5.24 2.42 -24.23
CA SER A 541 -6.70 2.65 -24.21
C SER A 541 -7.33 2.12 -22.91
N ALA A 542 -6.97 0.92 -22.46
CA ALA A 542 -7.48 0.35 -21.21
C ALA A 542 -7.08 1.18 -19.97
N PHE A 543 -5.85 1.69 -19.93
CA PHE A 543 -5.38 2.65 -18.91
C PHE A 543 -6.24 3.92 -18.92
N VAL A 544 -6.39 4.55 -20.09
CA VAL A 544 -7.07 5.85 -20.22
C VAL A 544 -8.58 5.74 -19.92
N ALA A 545 -9.24 4.72 -20.47
CA ALA A 545 -10.66 4.45 -20.25
C ALA A 545 -10.98 4.23 -18.77
N THR A 546 -10.13 3.50 -18.05
CA THR A 546 -10.34 3.22 -16.63
C THR A 546 -10.02 4.43 -15.75
N GLN A 547 -8.96 5.19 -16.05
CA GLN A 547 -8.50 6.30 -15.20
C GLN A 547 -9.31 7.59 -15.34
N TRP A 548 -9.68 7.99 -16.57
CA TRP A 548 -10.35 9.28 -16.82
C TRP A 548 -11.83 9.11 -17.16
N PHE A 549 -12.17 8.11 -17.99
CA PHE A 549 -13.58 7.82 -18.33
C PHE A 549 -14.29 6.98 -17.24
N LYS A 550 -13.56 6.54 -16.20
CA LYS A 550 -14.07 5.74 -15.07
C LYS A 550 -14.75 4.44 -15.51
N SER A 551 -14.38 3.91 -16.66
CA SER A 551 -14.91 2.65 -17.20
C SER A 551 -14.63 1.50 -16.22
N PRO A 552 -15.61 0.61 -15.94
CA PRO A 552 -15.37 -0.53 -15.08
C PRO A 552 -14.25 -1.42 -15.64
N PRO A 553 -13.28 -1.86 -14.82
CA PRO A 553 -12.14 -2.66 -15.29
C PRO A 553 -12.53 -3.93 -16.07
N ALA A 554 -13.60 -4.62 -15.65
CA ALA A 554 -14.11 -5.77 -16.37
C ALA A 554 -14.56 -5.42 -17.80
N VAL A 555 -15.14 -4.23 -18.00
CA VAL A 555 -15.55 -3.73 -19.32
C VAL A 555 -14.34 -3.36 -20.17
N THR A 556 -13.29 -2.75 -19.60
CA THR A 556 -12.07 -2.42 -20.36
C THR A 556 -11.25 -3.65 -20.74
N ILE A 557 -11.26 -4.68 -19.89
CA ILE A 557 -10.71 -6.01 -20.17
C ILE A 557 -11.48 -6.70 -21.31
N VAL A 558 -12.81 -6.73 -21.25
CA VAL A 558 -13.66 -7.29 -22.33
C VAL A 558 -13.50 -6.50 -23.64
N ALA A 559 -13.39 -5.17 -23.57
CA ALA A 559 -13.10 -4.34 -24.75
C ALA A 559 -11.73 -4.68 -25.37
N GLY A 560 -10.73 -5.01 -24.57
CA GLY A 560 -9.44 -5.54 -25.04
C GLY A 560 -9.59 -6.87 -25.79
N ALA A 561 -10.36 -7.82 -25.23
CA ALA A 561 -10.68 -9.08 -25.90
C ALA A 561 -11.42 -8.87 -27.24
N VAL A 562 -12.40 -7.96 -27.30
CA VAL A 562 -13.09 -7.59 -28.54
C VAL A 562 -12.15 -6.93 -29.54
N ALA A 563 -11.24 -6.06 -29.09
CA ALA A 563 -10.20 -5.47 -29.94
C ALA A 563 -9.26 -6.55 -30.51
N GLY A 564 -8.93 -7.59 -29.73
CA GLY A 564 -8.15 -8.74 -30.20
C GLY A 564 -8.89 -9.61 -31.23
N LEU A 565 -10.20 -9.80 -31.08
CA LEU A 565 -11.03 -10.43 -32.11
C LEU A 565 -11.13 -9.58 -33.39
N ALA A 566 -11.27 -8.26 -33.26
CA ALA A 566 -11.32 -7.35 -34.40
C ALA A 566 -9.98 -7.32 -35.15
N TRP A 567 -8.86 -7.29 -34.44
CA TRP A 567 -7.52 -7.43 -35.01
C TRP A 567 -7.36 -8.76 -35.75
N PHE A 568 -7.82 -9.88 -35.17
CA PHE A 568 -7.81 -11.17 -35.85
C PHE A 568 -8.66 -11.15 -37.14
N GLY A 569 -9.84 -10.52 -37.12
CA GLY A 569 -10.70 -10.40 -38.30
C GLY A 569 -10.12 -9.54 -39.43
N VAL A 570 -9.28 -8.54 -39.11
CA VAL A 570 -8.67 -7.63 -40.09
C VAL A 570 -7.29 -8.12 -40.56
N VAL A 571 -6.43 -8.52 -39.61
CA VAL A 571 -5.03 -8.92 -39.87
C VAL A 571 -4.94 -10.43 -40.07
N GLY A 572 -5.52 -11.23 -39.17
CA GLY A 572 -5.46 -12.69 -39.24
C GLY A 572 -6.13 -13.31 -40.49
N ALA A 573 -7.07 -12.60 -41.11
CA ALA A 573 -7.65 -12.97 -42.40
C ALA A 573 -6.74 -12.65 -43.61
N ALA A 574 -5.77 -11.73 -43.46
CA ALA A 574 -4.84 -11.29 -44.50
C ALA A 574 -3.42 -11.88 -44.35
N ASP A 575 -3.05 -12.33 -43.14
CA ASP A 575 -1.68 -12.77 -42.81
C ASP A 575 -1.35 -14.20 -43.29
N THR A 576 -2.31 -14.95 -43.80
CA THR A 576 -2.04 -16.19 -44.55
C THR A 576 -1.20 -15.95 -45.81
N GLU A 577 -1.24 -14.74 -46.39
CA GLU A 577 -0.41 -14.36 -47.53
C GLU A 577 0.84 -13.55 -47.13
N ARG A 578 0.72 -12.56 -46.23
CA ARG A 578 1.85 -11.65 -45.92
C ARG A 578 3.05 -12.30 -45.23
N GLN A 579 2.83 -13.32 -44.38
CA GLN A 579 3.94 -14.00 -43.70
C GLN A 579 4.86 -14.81 -44.64
N GLN A 580 4.51 -14.94 -45.94
CA GLN A 580 5.35 -15.57 -46.96
C GLN A 580 6.30 -14.58 -47.68
N ALA A 581 6.20 -13.27 -47.43
CA ALA A 581 6.96 -12.25 -48.16
C ALA A 581 8.16 -11.69 -47.36
N PHE A 582 8.36 -12.11 -46.11
CA PHE A 582 9.37 -11.58 -45.20
C PHE A 582 10.23 -12.66 -44.49
N PHE A 583 10.14 -13.92 -44.95
CA PHE A 583 11.01 -15.04 -44.55
C PHE A 583 11.43 -15.85 -45.78
#